data_AF-A0AAU2HDC2-F1
#
_entry.id   AF-A0AAU2HDC2-F1
#
_cell.length_a   1.000
_cell.length_b   1.000
_cell.length_c   1.000
_cell.angle_alpha   90.00
_cell.angle_beta   90.00
_cell.angle_gamma   90.00
#
_symmetry.space_group_name_H-M   'P 1'
#
loop_
_entity.id
_entity.type
_entity.pdbx_description
1 polymer ?
#
loop_
_entity_poly.entity_id
_entity_poly.type
_entity_poly.pdbx_seq_one_letter_code
_entity_poly.pdbx_strand_id
1 'polypeptide(L)'
;MENEDFEWVVWRINIHAPEARVVSSFESSGRTPDLAERARQPMTELAASLGCVYEDCCDDDTSEDDVPYYVWWVRVPAAEHARRGENGLPVAVDRLHRYLAGQLPDLPHWEIVPDQERTVDHAASSAMRGAYDDLIAPFERALMPLRQDGADALDPRAKAWKGEKDLLVGTFDLWLCNDPDRPHTWLVVTVGLWSEPQLFDEEPTACLGHFGFTPHHPLLFLPRPPAPSTCTARVEAGVFPGKSTSRAKDDDALGTAHQWTANDPVVLAERVARDLKLLWPHLTGPARRN
;
A
#
# COMPACT_ATOMS: atom_id res chain seq x y z
N MET A 1 -10.73 17.57 -9.62
CA MET A 1 -11.24 16.20 -9.49
C MET A 1 -11.81 16.15 -8.10
N GLU A 2 -13.12 16.22 -8.01
CA GLU A 2 -13.83 16.22 -6.74
C GLU A 2 -13.95 14.76 -6.28
N ASN A 3 -14.13 14.51 -4.98
CA ASN A 3 -14.21 13.13 -4.47
C ASN A 3 -15.37 12.32 -5.08
N GLU A 4 -16.35 13.00 -5.67
CA GLU A 4 -17.51 12.40 -6.34
C GLU A 4 -17.17 11.73 -7.68
N ASP A 5 -15.97 11.99 -8.24
CA ASP A 5 -15.50 11.41 -9.50
C ASP A 5 -14.94 9.98 -9.33
N PHE A 6 -14.73 9.52 -8.10
CA PHE A 6 -14.09 8.23 -7.81
C PHE A 6 -15.08 7.15 -7.40
N GLU A 7 -14.82 5.90 -7.80
CA GLU A 7 -15.59 4.73 -7.36
C GLU A 7 -15.53 4.53 -5.83
N TRP A 8 -14.40 4.92 -5.23
CA TRP A 8 -14.13 4.83 -3.80
C TRP A 8 -13.54 6.13 -3.29
N VAL A 9 -13.93 6.53 -2.08
CA VAL A 9 -13.34 7.66 -1.36
C VAL A 9 -12.76 7.15 -0.05
N VAL A 10 -11.48 7.43 0.20
CA VAL A 10 -10.82 7.10 1.46
C VAL A 10 -11.15 8.17 2.48
N TRP A 11 -11.60 7.76 3.66
CA TRP A 11 -11.83 8.64 4.80
C TRP A 11 -10.79 8.40 5.86
N ARG A 12 -10.25 9.51 6.38
CA ARG A 12 -9.35 9.57 7.52
C ARG A 12 -10.16 9.92 8.76
N ILE A 13 -10.13 9.05 9.76
CA ILE A 13 -10.64 9.31 11.11
C ILE A 13 -9.40 9.45 11.98
N ASN A 14 -9.13 10.65 12.47
CA ASN A 14 -7.92 10.98 13.21
C ASN A 14 -8.28 11.52 14.61
N ILE A 15 -7.45 11.19 15.59
CA ILE A 15 -7.52 11.74 16.94
C ILE A 15 -6.14 12.10 17.45
N HIS A 16 -6.00 13.34 17.92
CA HIS A 16 -4.75 13.84 18.48
C HIS A 16 -4.68 13.64 20.00
N ALA A 17 -3.45 13.44 20.49
CA ALA A 17 -3.11 13.28 21.90
C ALA A 17 -3.91 12.18 22.64
N PRO A 18 -4.07 10.96 22.09
CA PRO A 18 -4.79 9.89 22.78
C PRO A 18 -4.08 9.47 24.08
N GLU A 19 -2.74 9.52 24.10
CA GLU A 19 -1.92 9.07 25.23
C GLU A 19 -2.01 9.98 26.46
N ALA A 20 -2.26 11.28 26.29
CA ALA A 20 -2.36 12.24 27.40
C ALA A 20 -3.50 11.92 28.40
N ARG A 21 -4.44 11.02 28.04
CA ARG A 21 -5.50 10.52 28.93
C ARG A 21 -5.54 9.01 29.09
N VAL A 22 -5.04 8.23 28.13
CA VAL A 22 -4.96 6.76 28.26
C VAL A 22 -3.94 6.34 29.34
N VAL A 23 -2.88 7.14 29.55
CA VAL A 23 -1.84 6.85 30.56
C VAL A 23 -2.34 6.96 32.01
N SER A 24 -3.38 7.75 32.32
CA SER A 24 -3.85 7.90 33.71
C SER A 24 -4.72 6.74 34.23
N SER A 25 -5.08 5.76 33.39
CA SER A 25 -5.97 4.66 33.78
C SER A 25 -5.34 3.25 33.67
N PHE A 26 -4.15 3.11 33.09
CA PHE A 26 -3.62 1.79 32.72
C PHE A 26 -2.15 1.47 33.10
N GLU A 27 -1.44 2.33 33.84
CA GLU A 27 -0.07 2.05 34.33
C GLU A 27 0.07 0.83 35.27
N SER A 28 -1.00 0.09 35.56
CA SER A 28 -1.00 -1.03 36.53
C SER A 28 -0.82 -2.43 35.92
N SER A 29 -0.86 -2.61 34.60
CA SER A 29 -0.76 -3.94 33.98
C SER A 29 0.13 -3.91 32.74
N GLY A 30 1.39 -4.28 32.91
CA GLY A 30 2.38 -4.32 31.82
C GLY A 30 1.86 -5.03 30.56
N ARG A 31 2.11 -4.39 29.41
CA ARG A 31 1.74 -4.76 28.03
C ARG A 31 0.23 -4.93 27.79
N THR A 32 -0.42 -3.83 27.48
CA THR A 32 -1.70 -3.79 26.76
C THR A 32 -1.43 -3.96 25.26
N PRO A 33 -2.21 -4.78 24.51
CA PRO A 33 -2.14 -4.74 23.06
C PRO A 33 -2.57 -3.36 22.57
N ASP A 34 -1.86 -2.88 21.55
CA ASP A 34 -2.04 -1.56 20.97
C ASP A 34 -3.50 -1.36 20.51
N LEU A 35 -3.99 -0.13 20.53
CA LEU A 35 -5.38 0.13 20.14
C LEU A 35 -5.64 -0.31 18.70
N ALA A 36 -4.69 -0.17 17.77
CA ALA A 36 -4.88 -0.69 16.42
C ALA A 36 -5.06 -2.20 16.42
N GLU A 37 -4.27 -2.94 17.20
CA GLU A 37 -4.36 -4.41 17.24
C GLU A 37 -5.73 -4.87 17.73
N ARG A 38 -6.23 -4.27 18.82
CA ARG A 38 -7.55 -4.60 19.39
C ARG A 38 -8.71 -4.15 18.50
N ALA A 39 -8.57 -3.01 17.83
CA ALA A 39 -9.62 -2.46 16.99
C ALA A 39 -9.65 -3.08 15.58
N ARG A 40 -8.55 -3.69 15.11
CA ARG A 40 -8.39 -4.17 13.71
C ARG A 40 -9.53 -5.08 13.27
N GLN A 41 -9.75 -6.20 13.96
CA GLN A 41 -10.79 -7.15 13.56
C GLN A 41 -12.21 -6.55 13.69
N PRO A 42 -12.62 -5.96 14.83
CA PRO A 42 -13.93 -5.35 14.94
C PRO A 42 -14.19 -4.23 13.92
N MET A 43 -13.18 -3.40 13.62
CA MET A 43 -13.28 -2.35 12.60
C MET A 43 -13.43 -2.94 11.20
N THR A 44 -12.71 -4.02 10.90
CA THR A 44 -12.82 -4.74 9.63
C THR A 44 -14.23 -5.29 9.43
N GLU A 45 -14.78 -5.97 10.45
CA GLU A 45 -16.13 -6.53 10.42
C GLU A 45 -17.20 -5.44 10.33
N LEU A 46 -17.06 -4.37 11.12
CA LEU A 46 -18.00 -3.25 11.10
C LEU A 46 -17.97 -2.52 9.75
N ALA A 47 -16.79 -2.20 9.22
CA ALA A 47 -16.65 -1.58 7.91
C ALA A 47 -17.30 -2.45 6.82
N ALA A 48 -17.01 -3.75 6.80
CA ALA A 48 -17.60 -4.69 5.85
C ALA A 48 -19.14 -4.73 5.95
N SER A 49 -19.70 -4.71 7.16
CA SER A 49 -21.16 -4.67 7.38
C SER A 49 -21.83 -3.40 6.84
N LEU A 50 -21.05 -2.34 6.64
CA LEU A 50 -21.47 -1.05 6.08
C LEU A 50 -21.11 -0.92 4.59
N GLY A 51 -20.65 -2.00 3.94
CA GLY A 51 -20.19 -1.98 2.55
C GLY A 51 -18.86 -1.23 2.34
N CYS A 52 -18.14 -0.91 3.42
CA CYS A 52 -16.87 -0.21 3.40
C CYS A 52 -15.70 -1.20 3.59
N VAL A 53 -14.47 -0.75 3.31
CA VAL A 53 -13.26 -1.55 3.56
C VAL A 53 -12.36 -0.80 4.53
N TYR A 54 -12.09 -1.40 5.68
CA TYR A 54 -11.06 -0.93 6.61
C TYR A 54 -9.68 -1.18 5.98
N GLU A 55 -8.85 -0.14 5.83
CA GLU A 55 -7.52 -0.27 5.24
C GLU A 55 -6.48 -0.59 6.32
N ASP A 56 -6.29 0.35 7.24
CA ASP A 56 -5.21 0.29 8.20
C ASP A 56 -5.42 1.29 9.35
N CYS A 57 -4.57 1.16 10.37
CA CYS A 57 -4.42 2.14 11.42
C CYS A 57 -2.94 2.43 11.68
N CYS A 58 -2.64 3.70 11.87
CA CYS A 58 -1.38 4.14 12.44
C CYS A 58 -1.64 4.67 13.86
N ASP A 59 -0.92 4.08 14.82
CA ASP A 59 -1.07 4.28 16.26
C ASP A 59 0.25 4.54 16.99
N ASP A 60 1.35 4.66 16.26
CA ASP A 60 2.72 4.80 16.78
C ASP A 60 3.44 6.04 16.22
N ASP A 61 2.70 6.97 15.61
CA ASP A 61 3.26 8.16 14.99
C ASP A 61 2.94 9.44 15.78
N THR A 62 3.79 10.43 15.58
CA THR A 62 3.74 11.74 16.21
C THR A 62 3.66 12.79 15.11
N SER A 63 2.79 13.78 15.29
CA SER A 63 2.74 14.93 14.38
C SER A 63 4.07 15.70 14.37
N GLU A 64 4.23 16.66 13.46
CA GLU A 64 5.39 17.58 13.43
C GLU A 64 5.62 18.32 14.77
N ASP A 65 4.58 18.51 15.57
CA ASP A 65 4.64 19.10 16.92
C ASP A 65 4.86 18.07 18.05
N ASP A 66 5.36 16.85 17.74
CA ASP A 66 5.56 15.73 18.66
C ASP A 66 4.29 15.28 19.41
N VAL A 67 3.10 15.56 18.87
CA VAL A 67 1.82 15.12 19.45
C VAL A 67 1.48 13.72 18.92
N PRO A 68 1.38 12.69 19.78
CA PRO A 68 0.94 11.37 19.36
C PRO A 68 -0.46 11.45 18.74
N TYR A 69 -0.71 10.66 17.71
CA TYR A 69 -2.04 10.61 17.10
C TYR A 69 -2.37 9.18 16.68
N TYR A 70 -3.67 8.87 16.68
CA TYR A 70 -4.18 7.65 16.08
C TYR A 70 -4.99 8.02 14.85
N VAL A 71 -4.75 7.30 13.75
CA VAL A 71 -5.46 7.49 12.50
C VAL A 71 -5.95 6.15 11.96
N TRP A 72 -7.19 6.14 11.49
CA TRP A 72 -7.81 5.02 10.81
C TRP A 72 -8.22 5.44 9.40
N TRP A 73 -7.92 4.59 8.41
CA TRP A 73 -8.35 4.79 7.03
C TRP A 73 -9.40 3.78 6.62
N VAL A 74 -10.46 4.27 5.97
CA VAL A 74 -11.57 3.45 5.49
C VAL A 74 -11.96 3.85 4.08
N ARG A 75 -12.04 2.87 3.17
CA ARG A 75 -12.61 3.06 1.83
C ARG A 75 -14.11 2.99 1.89
N VAL A 76 -14.75 4.01 1.36
CA VAL A 76 -16.20 4.14 1.27
C VAL A 76 -16.59 4.13 -0.21
N PRO A 77 -17.45 3.22 -0.67
CA PRO A 77 -17.93 3.24 -2.06
C PRO A 77 -18.66 4.56 -2.35
N ALA A 78 -18.61 5.04 -3.59
CA ALA A 78 -19.24 6.29 -4.01
C ALA A 78 -20.73 6.39 -3.58
N ALA A 79 -21.47 5.28 -3.69
CA ALA A 79 -22.86 5.19 -3.27
C ALA A 79 -23.03 5.45 -1.76
N GLU A 80 -22.18 4.89 -0.90
CA GLU A 80 -22.23 5.13 0.55
C GLU A 80 -21.62 6.49 0.94
N HIS A 81 -20.64 6.98 0.17
CA HIS A 81 -20.08 8.32 0.33
C HIS A 81 -21.14 9.41 0.11
N ALA A 82 -21.99 9.23 -0.91
CA ALA A 82 -23.08 10.15 -1.23
C ALA A 82 -24.19 10.16 -0.16
N ARG A 83 -24.31 9.10 0.66
CA ARG A 83 -25.31 9.00 1.72
C ARG A 83 -24.85 9.76 2.97
N ARG A 84 -25.11 11.06 2.97
CA ARG A 84 -24.75 11.96 4.08
C ARG A 84 -25.74 11.88 5.24
N GLY A 85 -25.20 11.94 6.46
CA GLY A 85 -25.95 12.18 7.69
C GLY A 85 -26.12 13.67 7.98
N GLU A 86 -26.73 13.97 9.13
CA GLU A 86 -27.03 15.36 9.56
C GLU A 86 -25.77 16.22 9.78
N ASN A 87 -24.64 15.60 10.08
CA ASN A 87 -23.34 16.27 10.26
C ASN A 87 -22.55 16.42 8.95
N GLY A 88 -23.13 16.07 7.79
CA GLY A 88 -22.46 16.12 6.49
C GLY A 88 -21.43 14.99 6.25
N LEU A 89 -21.20 14.11 7.23
CA LEU A 89 -20.37 12.92 7.06
C LEU A 89 -21.17 11.81 6.37
N PRO A 90 -20.52 10.90 5.60
CA PRO A 90 -21.17 9.68 5.17
C PRO A 90 -21.66 8.88 6.37
N VAL A 91 -22.89 8.35 6.31
CA VAL A 91 -23.50 7.61 7.43
C VAL A 91 -22.62 6.44 7.89
N ALA A 92 -21.93 5.78 6.96
CA ALA A 92 -21.00 4.70 7.28
C ALA A 92 -19.80 5.19 8.12
N VAL A 93 -19.18 6.31 7.73
CA VAL A 93 -18.04 6.91 8.46
C VAL A 93 -18.45 7.35 9.86
N ASP A 94 -19.63 7.96 9.99
CA ASP A 94 -20.15 8.38 11.29
C ASP A 94 -20.37 7.20 12.25
N ARG A 95 -20.82 6.04 11.75
CA ARG A 95 -20.98 4.82 12.56
C ARG A 95 -19.64 4.25 13.01
N LEU A 96 -18.63 4.24 12.13
CA LEU A 96 -17.27 3.80 12.45
C LEU A 96 -16.63 4.71 13.50
N HIS A 97 -16.77 6.03 13.33
CA HIS A 97 -16.35 7.00 14.33
C HIS A 97 -17.03 6.76 15.68
N ARG A 98 -18.36 6.55 15.72
CA ARG A 98 -19.09 6.27 16.98
C ARG A 98 -18.60 5.00 17.68
N TYR A 99 -18.23 3.96 16.92
CA TYR A 99 -17.60 2.77 17.48
C TYR A 99 -16.25 3.11 18.14
N LEU A 100 -15.37 3.83 17.43
CA LEU A 100 -14.05 4.23 17.93
C LEU A 100 -14.15 5.15 19.15
N ALA A 101 -15.07 6.12 19.14
CA ALA A 101 -15.34 7.00 20.27
C ALA A 101 -15.84 6.24 21.51
N GLY A 102 -16.52 5.10 21.32
CA GLY A 102 -16.88 4.20 22.42
C GLY A 102 -15.68 3.47 23.03
N GLN A 103 -14.61 3.24 22.26
CA GLN A 103 -13.35 2.66 22.73
C GLN A 103 -12.41 3.71 23.36
N LEU A 104 -12.60 4.97 22.99
CA LEU A 104 -11.80 6.12 23.39
C LEU A 104 -12.67 7.22 24.04
N PRO A 105 -13.28 6.95 25.21
CA PRO A 105 -14.13 7.93 25.86
C PRO A 105 -13.33 9.17 26.28
N ASP A 106 -14.01 10.32 26.27
CA ASP A 106 -13.51 11.61 26.78
C ASP A 106 -12.34 12.25 26.01
N LEU A 107 -12.15 11.94 24.72
CA LEU A 107 -11.18 12.65 23.87
C LEU A 107 -11.89 13.68 22.96
N PRO A 108 -11.58 14.99 23.08
CA PRO A 108 -12.39 16.06 22.48
C PRO A 108 -12.02 16.44 21.04
N HIS A 109 -10.93 15.93 20.46
CA HIS A 109 -10.40 16.41 19.18
C HIS A 109 -10.35 15.31 18.12
N TRP A 110 -11.51 15.04 17.53
CA TRP A 110 -11.62 14.18 16.34
C TRP A 110 -11.56 15.03 15.08
N GLU A 111 -10.76 14.58 14.13
CA GLU A 111 -10.73 15.10 12.77
C GLU A 111 -11.19 13.99 11.81
N ILE A 112 -12.28 14.24 11.09
CA ILE A 112 -12.88 13.27 10.17
C ILE A 112 -13.00 13.92 8.80
N VAL A 113 -12.11 13.56 7.90
CA VAL A 113 -11.97 14.21 6.59
C VAL A 113 -11.71 13.18 5.49
N PRO A 114 -12.11 13.44 4.24
CA PRO A 114 -11.68 12.62 3.12
C PRO A 114 -10.16 12.77 2.91
N ASP A 115 -9.48 11.65 2.67
CA ASP A 115 -8.06 11.59 2.35
C ASP A 115 -7.89 11.58 0.82
N GLN A 116 -7.66 12.78 0.26
CA GLN A 116 -7.58 12.95 -1.19
C GLN A 116 -6.38 12.21 -1.79
N GLU A 117 -5.25 12.19 -1.09
CA GLU A 117 -4.03 11.54 -1.58
C GLU A 117 -4.26 10.03 -1.68
N ARG A 118 -4.72 9.40 -0.59
CA ARG A 118 -5.03 7.96 -0.62
C ARG A 118 -6.16 7.62 -1.59
N THR A 119 -7.17 8.48 -1.73
CA THR A 119 -8.24 8.29 -2.72
C THR A 119 -7.69 8.23 -4.15
N VAL A 120 -6.81 9.16 -4.50
CA VAL A 120 -6.16 9.19 -5.82
C VAL A 120 -5.24 7.99 -6.01
N ASP A 121 -4.45 7.63 -4.99
CA ASP A 121 -3.57 6.47 -5.02
C ASP A 121 -4.34 5.16 -5.30
N HIS A 122 -5.49 4.96 -4.63
CA HIS A 122 -6.33 3.79 -4.88
C HIS A 122 -6.92 3.77 -6.27
N ALA A 123 -7.46 4.91 -6.73
CA ALA A 123 -8.02 5.00 -8.07
C ALA A 123 -6.96 4.72 -9.15
N ALA A 124 -5.75 5.26 -8.97
CA ALA A 124 -4.64 5.03 -9.87
C ALA A 124 -4.13 3.57 -9.80
N SER A 125 -4.03 2.99 -8.61
CA SER A 125 -3.70 1.56 -8.41
C SER A 125 -4.70 0.65 -9.14
N SER A 126 -6.01 0.90 -8.99
CA SER A 126 -7.06 0.16 -9.69
C SER A 126 -6.97 0.32 -11.21
N ALA A 127 -6.75 1.54 -11.70
CA ALA A 127 -6.58 1.80 -13.13
C ALA A 127 -5.38 1.06 -13.72
N MET A 128 -4.24 1.05 -13.01
CA MET A 128 -3.04 0.31 -13.44
C MET A 128 -3.27 -1.19 -13.44
N ARG A 129 -3.85 -1.73 -12.36
CA ARG A 129 -4.22 -3.15 -12.28
C ARG A 129 -5.12 -3.56 -13.44
N GLY A 130 -6.11 -2.74 -13.80
CA GLY A 130 -6.97 -3.00 -14.95
C GLY A 130 -6.23 -2.98 -16.29
N ALA A 131 -5.34 -2.00 -16.51
CA ALA A 131 -4.61 -1.86 -17.77
C ALA A 131 -3.48 -2.88 -17.99
N TYR A 132 -2.98 -3.47 -16.90
CA TYR A 132 -1.86 -4.41 -16.88
C TYR A 132 -2.22 -5.77 -16.27
N ASP A 133 -3.50 -6.15 -16.23
CA ASP A 133 -3.96 -7.44 -15.69
C ASP A 133 -3.24 -8.63 -16.35
N ASP A 134 -3.01 -8.55 -17.66
CA ASP A 134 -2.25 -9.54 -18.45
C ASP A 134 -0.80 -9.70 -18.01
N LEU A 135 -0.20 -8.64 -17.43
CA LEU A 135 1.13 -8.66 -16.85
C LEU A 135 1.12 -9.03 -15.37
N ILE A 136 0.18 -8.49 -14.58
CA ILE A 136 0.15 -8.61 -13.13
C ILE A 136 -0.37 -9.98 -12.68
N ALA A 137 -1.49 -10.45 -13.25
CA ALA A 137 -2.14 -11.69 -12.81
C ALA A 137 -1.24 -12.95 -12.88
N PRO A 138 -0.38 -13.14 -13.91
CA PRO A 138 0.57 -14.24 -13.93
C PRO A 138 1.56 -14.21 -12.75
N PHE A 139 2.04 -13.03 -12.36
CA PHE A 139 2.97 -12.88 -11.24
C PHE A 139 2.27 -13.12 -9.90
N GLU A 140 1.08 -12.58 -9.70
CA GLU A 140 0.29 -12.88 -8.50
C GLU A 140 0.08 -14.39 -8.34
N ARG A 141 -0.34 -15.07 -9.41
CA ARG A 141 -0.55 -16.53 -9.39
C ARG A 141 0.73 -17.31 -9.07
N ALA A 142 1.88 -16.87 -9.60
CA ALA A 142 3.14 -17.59 -9.44
C ALA A 142 3.84 -17.30 -8.09
N LEU A 143 3.67 -16.09 -7.55
CA LEU A 143 4.47 -15.59 -6.43
C LEU A 143 3.71 -15.43 -5.12
N MET A 144 2.39 -15.21 -5.13
CA MET A 144 1.61 -15.17 -3.89
C MET A 144 1.77 -16.42 -3.01
N PRO A 145 1.85 -17.65 -3.56
CA PRO A 145 2.10 -18.85 -2.75
C PRO A 145 3.48 -18.90 -2.08
N LEU A 146 4.42 -18.03 -2.47
CA LEU A 146 5.77 -17.98 -1.92
C LEU A 146 5.88 -16.99 -0.75
N ARG A 147 4.80 -16.25 -0.45
CA ARG A 147 4.81 -15.22 0.59
C ARG A 147 4.83 -15.85 1.97
N GLN A 148 5.69 -15.33 2.84
CA GLN A 148 5.92 -15.83 4.19
C GLN A 148 6.22 -14.69 5.17
N ASP A 149 6.38 -15.03 6.45
CA ASP A 149 6.77 -14.11 7.52
C ASP A 149 5.84 -12.91 7.74
N GLY A 150 4.59 -13.00 7.28
CA GLY A 150 3.60 -11.92 7.35
C GLY A 150 3.46 -11.13 6.05
N ALA A 151 4.25 -11.44 5.01
CA ALA A 151 4.03 -10.86 3.69
C ALA A 151 2.63 -11.17 3.17
N ASP A 152 2.08 -12.36 3.44
CA ASP A 152 0.74 -12.78 3.03
C ASP A 152 -0.38 -11.85 3.52
N ALA A 153 -0.16 -11.12 4.62
CA ALA A 153 -1.08 -10.13 5.14
C ALA A 153 -1.01 -8.75 4.44
N LEU A 154 -0.05 -8.54 3.53
CA LEU A 154 0.10 -7.30 2.77
C LEU A 154 -0.63 -7.44 1.42
N ASP A 155 -1.28 -6.39 0.96
CA ASP A 155 -1.80 -6.36 -0.41
C ASP A 155 -0.65 -6.04 -1.40
N PRO A 156 -0.50 -6.81 -2.50
CA PRO A 156 0.38 -6.41 -3.59
C PRO A 156 -0.05 -5.03 -4.11
N ARG A 157 0.87 -4.07 -4.09
CA ARG A 157 0.55 -2.66 -4.31
C ARG A 157 0.97 -2.26 -5.71
N ALA A 158 0.02 -1.71 -6.46
CA ALA A 158 0.33 -0.94 -7.64
C ALA A 158 0.51 0.54 -7.19
N LYS A 159 1.75 1.00 -7.00
CA LYS A 159 2.02 2.39 -6.57
C LYS A 159 1.97 3.28 -7.80
N ALA A 160 1.22 4.37 -7.73
CA ALA A 160 1.06 5.30 -8.83
C ALA A 160 1.61 6.66 -8.45
N TRP A 161 2.23 7.32 -9.42
CA TRP A 161 2.71 8.68 -9.36
C TRP A 161 2.12 9.42 -10.54
N LYS A 162 1.54 10.58 -10.26
CA LYS A 162 0.93 11.40 -11.31
C LYS A 162 1.96 12.38 -11.85
N GLY A 163 2.36 12.18 -13.11
CA GLY A 163 2.94 13.22 -13.95
C GLY A 163 1.84 14.11 -14.53
N GLU A 164 2.20 15.33 -14.93
CA GLU A 164 1.32 16.45 -15.30
C GLU A 164 -0.19 16.16 -15.46
N LYS A 165 -0.74 16.16 -16.68
CA LYS A 165 -2.19 16.09 -16.87
C LYS A 165 -2.71 14.67 -17.07
N ASP A 166 -1.96 13.81 -17.76
CA ASP A 166 -2.52 12.55 -18.29
C ASP A 166 -1.62 11.31 -18.11
N LEU A 167 -0.37 11.44 -17.62
CA LEU A 167 0.53 10.29 -17.43
C LEU A 167 0.56 9.86 -15.96
N LEU A 168 -0.08 8.73 -15.63
CA LEU A 168 0.18 8.02 -14.38
C LEU A 168 1.29 7.01 -14.64
N VAL A 169 2.35 7.06 -13.83
CA VAL A 169 3.44 6.09 -13.88
C VAL A 169 3.44 5.30 -12.58
N GLY A 170 3.83 4.04 -12.62
CA GLY A 170 3.75 3.20 -11.43
C GLY A 170 4.67 1.99 -11.40
N THR A 171 4.60 1.29 -10.29
CA THR A 171 5.24 -0.01 -10.06
C THR A 171 4.17 -0.98 -9.59
N PHE A 172 4.35 -2.27 -9.88
CA PHE A 172 3.63 -3.33 -9.18
C PHE A 172 4.62 -4.04 -8.26
N ASP A 173 4.42 -3.90 -6.96
CA ASP A 173 5.32 -4.42 -5.93
C ASP A 173 4.65 -5.56 -5.15
N LEU A 174 5.39 -6.66 -5.00
CA LEU A 174 4.99 -7.85 -4.27
C LEU A 174 6.07 -8.26 -3.27
N TRP A 175 5.76 -8.08 -1.98
CA TRP A 175 6.60 -8.53 -0.87
C TRP A 175 6.51 -10.05 -0.70
N LEU A 176 7.67 -10.71 -0.58
CA LEU A 176 7.78 -12.16 -0.44
C LEU A 176 8.03 -12.59 1.00
N CYS A 177 9.11 -12.15 1.63
CA CYS A 177 9.48 -12.52 2.99
C CYS A 177 10.54 -11.55 3.53
N ASN A 178 10.91 -11.68 4.80
CA ASN A 178 12.08 -11.00 5.34
C ASN A 178 13.34 -11.47 4.59
N ASP A 179 14.26 -10.56 4.30
CA ASP A 179 15.56 -10.90 3.75
C ASP A 179 16.41 -11.55 4.87
N PRO A 180 16.81 -12.83 4.74
CA PRO A 180 17.61 -13.50 5.77
C PRO A 180 19.01 -12.91 5.92
N ASP A 181 19.54 -12.27 4.89
CA ASP A 181 20.89 -11.71 4.88
C ASP A 181 20.92 -10.29 5.45
N ARG A 182 19.75 -9.66 5.60
CA ARG A 182 19.60 -8.24 5.96
C ARG A 182 18.45 -8.04 6.95
N PRO A 183 18.76 -7.88 8.25
CA PRO A 183 17.77 -7.59 9.27
C PRO A 183 16.90 -6.39 8.88
N HIS A 184 15.58 -6.49 9.15
CA HIS A 184 14.59 -5.43 8.92
C HIS A 184 14.34 -5.03 7.45
N THR A 185 14.78 -5.85 6.50
CA THR A 185 14.45 -5.67 5.08
C THR A 185 13.65 -6.86 4.54
N TRP A 186 12.96 -6.65 3.43
CA TRP A 186 12.11 -7.65 2.79
C TRP A 186 12.56 -7.86 1.35
N LEU A 187 12.39 -9.08 0.84
CA LEU A 187 12.52 -9.35 -0.58
C LEU A 187 11.25 -8.83 -1.29
N VAL A 188 11.43 -7.88 -2.20
CA VAL A 188 10.35 -7.25 -2.96
C VAL A 188 10.53 -7.56 -4.44
N VAL A 189 9.47 -8.03 -5.09
CA VAL A 189 9.41 -8.20 -6.55
C VAL A 189 8.67 -7.02 -7.15
N THR A 190 9.37 -6.23 -7.95
CA THR A 190 8.80 -5.17 -8.76
C THR A 190 8.63 -5.65 -10.19
N VAL A 191 7.43 -5.46 -10.75
CA VAL A 191 7.08 -5.88 -12.11
C VAL A 191 6.65 -4.67 -12.92
N GLY A 192 7.08 -4.63 -14.18
CA GLY A 192 6.74 -3.56 -15.10
C GLY A 192 7.22 -3.82 -16.51
N LEU A 193 7.21 -2.77 -17.32
CA LEU A 193 7.81 -2.75 -18.64
C LEU A 193 9.28 -2.34 -18.54
N TRP A 194 10.09 -2.84 -19.45
CA TRP A 194 11.45 -2.36 -19.69
C TRP A 194 11.38 -0.95 -20.26
N SER A 195 11.94 0.02 -19.53
CA SER A 195 12.15 1.37 -20.04
C SER A 195 13.57 1.51 -20.57
N GLU A 196 13.71 1.89 -21.84
CA GLU A 196 15.00 2.30 -22.40
C GLU A 196 15.45 3.64 -21.77
N PRO A 197 16.75 3.88 -21.55
CA PRO A 197 17.25 5.11 -20.92
C PRO A 197 16.78 6.40 -21.61
N GLN A 198 16.66 6.38 -22.94
CA GLN A 198 16.24 7.54 -23.74
C GLN A 198 14.81 7.99 -23.41
N LEU A 199 13.98 7.09 -22.87
CA LEU A 199 12.64 7.44 -22.39
C LEU A 199 12.72 8.48 -21.25
N PHE A 200 13.77 8.47 -20.43
CA PHE A 200 13.96 9.47 -19.37
C PHE A 200 14.48 10.83 -19.89
N ASP A 201 14.82 10.95 -21.17
CA ASP A 201 15.22 12.22 -21.78
C ASP A 201 14.04 12.94 -22.48
N GLU A 202 12.91 12.24 -22.64
CA GLU A 202 11.71 12.75 -23.30
C GLU A 202 10.67 13.21 -22.27
N GLU A 203 9.95 14.30 -22.55
CA GLU A 203 8.78 14.69 -21.76
C GLU A 203 7.59 13.77 -22.08
N PRO A 204 6.77 13.35 -21.09
CA PRO A 204 6.78 13.76 -19.68
C PRO A 204 7.63 12.86 -18.76
N THR A 205 8.39 11.93 -19.33
CA THR A 205 9.12 10.88 -18.61
C THR A 205 10.46 11.34 -18.02
N ALA A 206 10.97 12.51 -18.43
CA ALA A 206 12.06 13.23 -17.77
C ALA A 206 11.76 13.58 -16.30
N CYS A 207 10.48 13.75 -15.97
CA CYS A 207 10.06 14.01 -14.59
C CYS A 207 10.16 12.77 -13.68
N LEU A 208 10.38 11.56 -14.21
CA LEU A 208 10.43 10.32 -13.42
C LEU A 208 11.58 10.26 -12.42
N GLY A 209 12.70 10.92 -12.72
CA GLY A 209 13.80 11.07 -11.77
C GLY A 209 13.39 11.77 -10.47
N HIS A 210 12.39 12.68 -10.50
CA HIS A 210 11.86 13.32 -9.29
C HIS A 210 11.14 12.34 -8.37
N PHE A 211 10.61 11.24 -8.92
CA PHE A 211 9.94 10.19 -8.18
C PHE A 211 10.88 9.05 -7.76
N GLY A 212 12.19 9.23 -7.95
CA GLY A 212 13.21 8.24 -7.57
C GLY A 212 13.40 7.12 -8.59
N PHE A 213 12.81 7.22 -9.78
CA PHE A 213 13.02 6.22 -10.82
C PHE A 213 14.36 6.39 -11.50
N THR A 214 15.07 5.28 -11.64
CA THR A 214 16.30 5.20 -12.41
C THR A 214 16.10 4.33 -13.65
N PRO A 215 16.88 4.55 -14.73
CA PRO A 215 16.81 3.70 -15.92
C PRO A 215 16.93 2.21 -15.57
N HIS A 216 16.25 1.38 -16.36
CA HIS A 216 16.20 -0.07 -16.19
C HIS A 216 15.40 -0.59 -14.98
N HIS A 217 14.80 0.27 -14.15
CA HIS A 217 13.77 -0.19 -13.21
C HIS A 217 12.46 -0.55 -13.94
N PRO A 218 11.73 -1.57 -13.50
CA PRO A 218 10.43 -1.90 -14.08
C PRO A 218 9.43 -0.76 -13.83
N LEU A 219 8.73 -0.34 -14.89
CA LEU A 219 7.77 0.76 -14.85
C LEU A 219 6.47 0.44 -15.58
N LEU A 220 5.35 0.91 -15.05
CA LEU A 220 4.02 0.86 -15.67
C LEU A 220 3.60 2.28 -16.06
N PHE A 221 2.92 2.44 -17.19
CA PHE A 221 2.47 3.74 -17.69
C PHE A 221 0.97 3.69 -18.04
N LEU A 222 0.25 4.78 -17.76
CA LEU A 222 -1.10 5.00 -18.25
C LEU A 222 -1.15 6.32 -19.05
N PRO A 223 -1.56 6.29 -20.33
CA PRO A 223 -1.99 5.10 -21.08
C PRO A 223 -0.83 4.13 -21.37
N ARG A 224 -1.15 2.84 -21.50
CA ARG A 224 -0.17 1.79 -21.80
C ARG A 224 0.52 2.07 -23.15
N PRO A 225 1.86 2.00 -23.24
CA PRO A 225 2.57 2.22 -24.50
C PRO A 225 2.20 1.14 -25.53
N PRO A 226 2.18 1.48 -26.83
CA PRO A 226 1.91 0.50 -27.88
C PRO A 226 3.01 -0.58 -27.95
N ALA A 227 2.61 -1.81 -28.24
CA ALA A 227 3.49 -2.97 -28.34
C ALA A 227 4.56 -2.83 -29.47
N PRO A 228 5.72 -3.51 -29.35
CA PRO A 228 6.07 -4.50 -28.33
C PRO A 228 6.78 -3.88 -27.11
N SER A 229 6.34 -4.27 -25.93
CA SER A 229 6.98 -3.89 -24.66
C SER A 229 7.60 -5.13 -24.02
N THR A 230 8.91 -5.11 -23.80
CA THR A 230 9.58 -6.17 -23.02
C THR A 230 9.13 -6.06 -21.57
N CYS A 231 8.60 -7.15 -21.00
CA CYS A 231 8.24 -7.20 -19.59
C CYS A 231 9.50 -7.43 -18.75
N THR A 232 9.56 -6.80 -17.58
CA THR A 232 10.69 -6.87 -16.65
C THR A 232 10.18 -7.18 -15.26
N ALA A 233 10.87 -8.10 -14.59
CA ALA A 233 10.74 -8.32 -13.17
C ALA A 233 12.09 -8.10 -12.51
N ARG A 234 12.08 -7.40 -11.39
CA ARG A 234 13.26 -7.13 -10.60
C ARG A 234 12.98 -7.50 -9.15
N VAL A 235 13.96 -8.15 -8.53
CA VAL A 235 13.92 -8.49 -7.11
C VAL A 235 15.08 -7.83 -6.41
N GLU A 236 14.77 -7.11 -5.34
CA GLU A 236 15.74 -6.44 -4.49
C GLU A 236 15.27 -6.46 -3.03
N ALA A 237 16.20 -6.21 -2.11
CA ALA A 237 15.86 -6.00 -0.72
C ALA A 237 15.33 -4.57 -0.56
N GLY A 238 14.09 -4.46 -0.13
CA GLY A 238 13.41 -3.20 0.15
C GLY A 238 13.13 -3.06 1.64
N VAL A 239 13.01 -1.82 2.10
CA VAL A 239 12.48 -1.56 3.45
C VAL A 239 10.99 -1.90 3.44
N PHE A 240 10.48 -2.40 4.56
CA PHE A 240 9.04 -2.53 4.75
C PHE A 240 8.40 -1.13 4.58
N PRO A 241 7.27 -0.98 3.87
CA PRO A 241 6.52 0.27 3.93
C PRO A 241 6.00 0.43 5.36
N GLY A 242 6.79 1.08 6.22
CA GLY A 242 6.37 1.43 7.57
C GLY A 242 5.13 2.31 7.50
N LYS A 243 4.28 2.19 8.53
CA LYS A 243 3.23 3.16 8.83
C LYS A 243 3.83 4.56 8.68
N SER A 244 3.19 5.41 7.88
CA SER A 244 3.60 6.81 7.71
C SER A 244 5.05 7.00 7.22
N THR A 245 5.31 6.81 5.93
CA THR A 245 6.35 7.59 5.27
C THR A 245 5.71 8.36 4.13
N SER A 246 5.29 9.57 4.48
CA SER A 246 5.16 10.68 3.56
C SER A 246 6.44 10.77 2.71
N ARG A 247 6.29 10.63 1.38
CA ARG A 247 7.16 11.17 0.30
C ARG A 247 8.67 11.31 0.57
N ALA A 248 9.26 10.43 1.37
CA ALA A 248 10.71 10.36 1.51
C ALA A 248 11.22 9.62 0.28
N LYS A 249 12.28 10.16 -0.31
CA LYS A 249 13.17 9.40 -1.20
C LYS A 249 13.47 8.08 -0.49
N ASP A 250 12.92 6.98 -0.99
CA ASP A 250 13.35 5.65 -0.54
C ASP A 250 14.86 5.58 -0.79
N ASP A 251 15.61 5.40 0.29
CA ASP A 251 17.05 5.16 0.24
C ASP A 251 17.32 3.99 -0.71
N ASP A 252 18.37 4.15 -1.52
CA ASP A 252 18.80 3.24 -2.57
C ASP A 252 18.61 1.76 -2.21
N ALA A 253 18.11 0.97 -3.16
CA ALA A 253 18.01 -0.48 -3.07
C ALA A 253 19.21 -1.07 -2.33
N LEU A 254 18.98 -1.55 -1.10
CA LEU A 254 20.02 -2.05 -0.24
C LEU A 254 20.40 -3.45 -0.74
N GLY A 255 21.28 -3.57 -1.74
CA GLY A 255 21.92 -4.85 -2.10
C GLY A 255 21.93 -5.25 -3.57
N THR A 256 22.13 -6.56 -3.80
CA THR A 256 22.19 -7.15 -5.14
C THR A 256 20.78 -7.28 -5.70
N ALA A 257 20.50 -6.58 -6.79
CA ALA A 257 19.26 -6.75 -7.55
C ALA A 257 19.39 -7.90 -8.55
N HIS A 258 18.36 -8.74 -8.63
CA HIS A 258 18.22 -9.76 -9.66
C HIS A 258 17.13 -9.33 -10.64
N GLN A 259 17.37 -9.47 -11.94
CA GLN A 259 16.47 -8.96 -12.96
C GLN A 259 16.27 -9.95 -14.10
N TRP A 260 15.03 -10.06 -14.56
CA TRP A 260 14.60 -10.94 -15.64
C TRP A 260 13.76 -10.15 -16.63
N THR A 261 13.92 -10.47 -17.92
CA THR A 261 13.13 -9.86 -19.00
C THR A 261 12.56 -10.90 -19.96
N ALA A 262 11.32 -10.73 -20.39
CA ALA A 262 10.73 -11.55 -21.45
C ALA A 262 9.57 -10.80 -22.13
N ASN A 263 9.19 -11.24 -23.34
CA ASN A 263 8.06 -10.66 -24.06
C ASN A 263 6.71 -11.27 -23.63
N ASP A 264 6.73 -12.45 -23.02
CA ASP A 264 5.54 -13.14 -22.51
C ASP A 264 5.53 -13.05 -20.96
N PRO A 265 4.54 -12.36 -20.36
CA PRO A 265 4.40 -12.24 -18.91
C PRO A 265 4.29 -13.58 -18.18
N VAL A 266 3.66 -14.59 -18.78
CA VAL A 266 3.47 -15.91 -18.16
C VAL A 266 4.81 -16.63 -18.07
N VAL A 267 5.56 -16.65 -19.18
CA VAL A 267 6.91 -17.24 -19.22
C VAL A 267 7.84 -16.51 -18.25
N LEU A 268 7.73 -15.18 -18.14
CA LEU A 268 8.51 -14.39 -17.20
C LEU A 268 8.20 -14.78 -15.75
N ALA A 269 6.91 -14.80 -15.38
CA ALA A 269 6.46 -15.12 -14.03
C ALA A 269 6.90 -16.54 -13.60
N GLU A 270 6.75 -17.53 -14.47
CA GLU A 270 7.18 -18.91 -14.20
C GLU A 270 8.70 -19.02 -14.01
N ARG A 271 9.48 -18.31 -14.85
CA ARG A 271 10.94 -18.28 -14.72
C ARG A 271 11.36 -17.61 -13.43
N VAL A 272 10.79 -16.45 -13.11
CA VAL A 272 11.08 -15.74 -11.85
C VAL A 272 10.74 -16.65 -10.67
N ALA A 273 9.53 -17.22 -10.59
CA ALA A 273 9.13 -18.08 -9.48
C ALA A 273 10.05 -19.31 -9.29
N ARG A 274 10.57 -19.88 -10.39
CA ARG A 274 11.56 -20.97 -10.33
C ARG A 274 12.92 -20.48 -9.84
N ASP A 275 13.43 -19.38 -10.38
CA ASP A 275 14.76 -18.86 -10.05
C ASP A 275 14.80 -18.34 -8.62
N LEU A 276 13.73 -17.72 -8.12
CA LEU A 276 13.60 -17.28 -6.73
C LEU A 276 13.72 -18.45 -5.75
N LYS A 277 13.15 -19.61 -6.06
CA LYS A 277 13.29 -20.82 -5.22
C LYS A 277 14.72 -21.36 -5.20
N LEU A 278 15.51 -21.10 -6.25
CA LEU A 278 16.91 -21.50 -6.31
C LEU A 278 17.82 -20.50 -5.58
N LEU A 279 17.56 -19.20 -5.74
CA LEU A 279 18.29 -18.12 -5.09
C LEU A 279 18.01 -18.07 -3.58
N TRP A 280 16.75 -18.27 -3.19
CA TRP A 280 16.27 -18.22 -1.82
C TRP A 280 15.49 -19.50 -1.44
N PRO A 281 16.18 -20.61 -1.17
CA PRO A 281 15.53 -21.90 -0.90
C PRO A 281 14.57 -21.91 0.29
N HIS A 282 14.74 -20.99 1.25
CA HIS A 282 13.86 -20.86 2.42
C HIS A 282 12.42 -20.46 2.05
N LEU A 283 12.19 -19.86 0.87
CA LEU A 283 10.86 -19.62 0.29
C LEU A 283 10.06 -20.92 0.07
N THR A 284 10.70 -22.09 0.12
CA THR A 284 10.09 -23.42 -0.02
C THR A 284 10.01 -24.21 1.29
N GLY A 285 10.38 -23.60 2.41
CA GLY A 285 10.36 -24.21 3.75
C GLY A 285 8.97 -24.67 4.21
N PRO A 286 8.89 -25.58 5.21
CA PRO A 286 7.64 -26.23 5.56
C PRO A 286 6.60 -25.22 6.08
N ALA A 287 5.38 -25.30 5.55
CA ALA A 287 4.22 -24.59 6.06
C ALA A 287 4.17 -24.69 7.59
N ARG A 288 4.14 -23.55 8.28
CA ARG A 288 4.01 -23.50 9.74
C ARG A 288 2.80 -24.35 10.12
N ARG A 289 3.04 -25.41 10.89
CA ARG A 289 1.97 -26.10 11.61
C ARG A 289 1.44 -25.13 12.66
N ASN A 290 0.12 -24.93 12.64
CA ASN A 290 -0.65 -24.23 13.67
C ASN A 290 -0.25 -24.66 15.08
#